data_AF-Q2KT11-F1
#
_entry.id   AF-Q2KT11-F1
#
_cell.length_a   1.000
_cell.length_b   1.000
_cell.length_c   1.000
_cell.angle_alpha   90.00
_cell.angle_beta   90.00
_cell.angle_gamma   90.00
#
_symmetry.space_group_name_H-M   'P 1'
#
loop_
_entity.id
_entity.type
_entity.pdbx_description
1 polymer ?
#
loop_
_entity_poly.entity_id
_entity_poly.type
_entity_poly.pdbx_seq_one_letter_code
_entity_poly.pdbx_strand_id
1 'polypeptide(L)'
;REALAMDPQQRLLLEVVYESLDRAGLQLKRLQGSSTGVYCGAMNYDYSQLLLSDQDSVPPFMISGGAPSMLSTRISYYFDWKGPSLVLDTACSSSLIALHLAVQALQKGDCSMAVAAGSSLILSVDGYVSSSQANMMSPSGRSHMWDEAADGYARGEGVAAVILKRLSDAVRDGDQIDAVIRATGVNCDGRTKSLTMPNGLAQGELISSTYAAAGLDPLNPADRCQFFEAHGTGTQFGDT
;
A
#
# COMPACT_ATOMS: atom_id res chain seq x y z
N ARG A 1 12.69 10.25 -23.57
CA ARG A 1 13.92 10.60 -22.83
C ARG A 1 13.66 10.58 -21.33
N GLU A 2 12.65 11.29 -20.80
CA GLU A 2 12.27 11.20 -19.36
C GLU A 2 11.87 9.77 -18.94
N ALA A 3 11.10 9.05 -19.76
CA ALA A 3 10.66 7.68 -19.45
C ALA A 3 11.80 6.68 -19.13
N LEU A 4 13.02 6.92 -19.65
CA LEU A 4 14.20 6.10 -19.36
C LEU A 4 14.81 6.37 -17.98
N ALA A 5 14.49 7.52 -17.37
CA ALA A 5 14.90 7.87 -16.01
C ALA A 5 13.76 7.67 -15.00
N MET A 6 12.55 7.34 -15.47
CA MET A 6 11.39 7.10 -14.62
C MET A 6 11.43 5.70 -14.03
N ASP A 7 11.36 5.62 -12.70
CA ASP A 7 11.13 4.39 -11.96
C ASP A 7 9.95 3.62 -12.59
N PRO A 8 10.13 2.34 -12.97
CA PRO A 8 9.05 1.50 -13.46
C PRO A 8 7.81 1.51 -12.56
N GLN A 9 7.97 1.67 -11.24
CA GLN A 9 6.86 1.81 -10.30
C GLN A 9 5.97 3.02 -10.60
N GLN A 10 6.55 4.17 -10.99
CA GLN A 10 5.77 5.35 -11.37
C GLN A 10 4.94 5.11 -12.64
N ARG A 11 5.50 4.37 -13.60
CA ARG A 11 4.82 4.04 -14.86
C ARG A 11 3.65 3.10 -14.62
N LEU A 12 3.90 2.01 -13.92
CA LEU A 12 2.88 1.02 -13.59
C LEU A 12 1.78 1.61 -12.70
N LEU A 13 2.12 2.48 -11.75
CA LEU A 13 1.10 3.18 -10.94
C LEU A 13 0.18 4.04 -11.79
N LEU A 14 0.70 4.75 -12.79
CA LEU A 14 -0.15 5.53 -13.70
C LEU A 14 -1.12 4.64 -14.48
N GLU A 15 -0.65 3.51 -14.99
CA GLU A 15 -1.47 2.53 -15.72
C GLU A 15 -2.52 1.91 -14.81
N VAL A 16 -2.13 1.39 -13.65
CA VAL A 16 -3.06 0.74 -12.69
C VAL A 16 -4.11 1.71 -12.16
N VAL A 17 -3.75 2.97 -11.90
CA VAL A 17 -4.72 3.99 -11.49
C VAL A 17 -5.68 4.33 -12.63
N TYR A 18 -5.18 4.45 -13.86
CA TYR A 18 -6.04 4.65 -15.04
C TYR A 18 -7.04 3.50 -15.20
N GLU A 19 -6.57 2.26 -15.16
CA GLU A 19 -7.40 1.06 -15.27
C GLU A 19 -8.43 0.97 -14.14
N SER A 20 -8.06 1.37 -12.92
CA SER A 20 -8.97 1.41 -11.77
C SER A 20 -10.08 2.44 -11.94
N LEU A 21 -9.77 3.61 -12.51
CA LEU A 21 -10.77 4.64 -12.82
C LEU A 21 -11.71 4.19 -13.96
N ASP A 22 -11.17 3.55 -14.99
CA ASP A 22 -11.95 3.02 -16.11
C ASP A 22 -12.90 1.91 -15.65
N ARG A 23 -12.40 0.97 -14.83
CA ARG A 23 -13.22 -0.07 -14.19
C ARG A 23 -14.33 0.50 -13.32
N ALA A 24 -14.07 1.61 -12.61
CA ALA A 24 -15.07 2.30 -11.80
C ALA A 24 -16.08 3.11 -12.65
N GLY A 25 -15.92 3.19 -13.98
CA GLY A 25 -16.77 3.96 -14.87
C GLY A 25 -16.60 5.48 -14.73
N LEU A 26 -15.49 5.93 -14.13
CA LEU A 26 -15.25 7.33 -13.84
C LEU A 26 -14.60 8.05 -15.03
N GLN A 27 -15.28 9.09 -15.53
CA GLN A 27 -14.76 9.88 -16.64
C GLN A 27 -13.63 10.81 -16.18
N LEU A 28 -12.42 10.61 -16.70
CA LEU A 28 -11.24 11.44 -16.36
C LEU A 28 -11.50 12.95 -16.48
N LYS A 29 -12.21 13.38 -17.52
CA LYS A 29 -12.54 14.81 -17.75
C LYS A 29 -13.35 15.43 -16.60
N ARG A 30 -14.17 14.64 -15.89
CA ARG A 30 -14.96 15.13 -14.74
C ARG A 30 -14.12 15.27 -13.47
N LEU A 31 -12.99 14.57 -13.42
CA LEU A 31 -12.10 14.53 -12.26
C LEU A 31 -10.96 15.55 -12.35
N GLN A 32 -10.70 16.13 -13.52
CA GLN A 32 -9.71 17.20 -13.68
C GLN A 32 -10.07 18.40 -12.79
N GLY A 33 -9.09 18.92 -12.07
CA GLY A 33 -9.26 20.00 -11.09
C GLY A 33 -9.95 19.59 -9.78
N SER A 34 -10.36 18.33 -9.62
CA SER A 34 -11.05 17.87 -8.41
C SER A 34 -10.12 17.78 -7.20
N SER A 35 -10.70 17.82 -5.99
CA SER A 35 -10.00 17.53 -4.74
C SER A 35 -9.79 16.02 -4.51
N THR A 36 -9.34 15.31 -5.54
CA THR A 36 -8.97 13.89 -5.42
C THR A 36 -7.61 13.77 -4.74
N GLY A 37 -7.54 12.98 -3.66
CA GLY A 37 -6.28 12.69 -2.96
C GLY A 37 -5.60 11.42 -3.48
N VAL A 38 -4.28 11.35 -3.34
CA VAL A 38 -3.44 10.21 -3.74
C VAL A 38 -2.53 9.79 -2.59
N TYR A 39 -2.68 8.54 -2.14
CA TYR A 39 -1.94 7.96 -1.03
C TYR A 39 -1.25 6.70 -1.54
N CYS A 40 0.08 6.75 -1.68
CA CYS A 40 0.86 5.62 -2.19
C CYS A 40 1.71 5.00 -1.07
N GLY A 41 1.64 3.68 -0.90
CA GLY A 41 2.59 2.92 -0.09
C GLY A 41 3.70 2.34 -0.96
N ALA A 42 4.95 2.53 -0.58
CA ALA A 42 6.09 1.92 -1.26
C ALA A 42 7.24 1.66 -0.28
N MET A 43 8.01 0.60 -0.52
CA MET A 43 9.16 0.23 0.31
C MET A 43 10.44 -0.09 -0.47
N ASN A 44 10.34 -0.37 -1.78
CA ASN A 44 11.51 -0.64 -2.62
C ASN A 44 11.82 0.61 -3.47
N TYR A 45 13.07 1.07 -3.44
CA TYR A 45 13.55 2.26 -4.18
C TYR A 45 14.77 1.93 -5.06
N ASP A 46 14.91 0.66 -5.42
CA ASP A 46 16.04 0.05 -6.11
C ASP A 46 16.45 0.84 -7.37
N TYR A 47 15.48 1.32 -8.14
CA TYR A 47 15.77 2.02 -9.40
C TYR A 47 16.57 3.30 -9.19
N SER A 48 16.22 4.08 -8.17
CA SER A 48 16.95 5.30 -7.83
C SER A 48 18.37 4.99 -7.37
N GLN A 49 18.56 3.91 -6.62
CA GLN A 49 19.89 3.44 -6.18
C GLN A 49 20.74 2.98 -7.37
N LEU A 50 20.15 2.22 -8.31
CA LEU A 50 20.82 1.78 -9.54
C LEU A 50 21.24 2.96 -10.42
N LEU A 51 20.37 3.95 -10.62
CA LEU A 51 20.71 5.15 -11.39
C LEU A 51 21.80 6.01 -10.75
N LEU A 52 21.93 5.98 -9.43
CA LEU A 52 22.95 6.73 -8.68
C LEU A 52 24.24 5.94 -8.46
N SER A 53 24.28 4.66 -8.83
CA SER A 53 25.45 3.80 -8.67
C SER A 53 26.61 4.23 -9.58
N ASP A 54 26.32 4.86 -10.71
CA ASP A 54 27.30 5.47 -11.61
C ASP A 54 27.05 6.97 -11.76
N GLN A 55 27.84 7.76 -11.02
CA GLN A 55 27.71 9.22 -10.95
C GLN A 55 27.91 9.92 -12.30
N ASP A 56 28.67 9.32 -13.22
CA ASP A 56 28.94 9.88 -14.55
C ASP A 56 27.76 9.67 -15.52
N SER A 57 26.81 8.79 -15.16
CA SER A 57 25.67 8.39 -15.99
C SER A 57 24.30 8.92 -15.52
N VAL A 58 24.27 9.74 -14.46
CA VAL A 58 23.02 10.21 -13.85
C VAL A 58 22.16 10.97 -14.86
N PRO A 59 20.93 10.52 -15.16
CA PRO A 59 20.11 11.16 -16.17
C PRO A 59 19.59 12.53 -15.68
N PRO A 60 19.41 13.53 -16.57
CA PRO A 60 18.91 14.86 -16.20
C PRO A 60 17.54 14.86 -15.50
N PHE A 61 16.73 13.82 -15.73
CA PHE A 61 15.40 13.66 -15.14
C PHE A 61 15.42 12.82 -13.86
N MET A 62 16.58 12.53 -13.26
CA MET A 62 16.67 11.68 -12.06
C MET A 62 15.77 12.17 -10.91
N ILE A 63 15.71 13.49 -10.68
CA ILE A 63 14.90 14.03 -9.57
C ILE A 63 13.41 13.71 -9.77
N SER A 64 12.85 13.97 -10.96
CA SER A 64 11.44 13.66 -11.24
C SER A 64 11.21 12.16 -11.48
N GLY A 65 12.22 11.43 -11.93
CA GLY A 65 12.12 10.02 -12.31
C GLY A 65 12.39 9.04 -11.17
N GLY A 66 13.18 9.41 -10.17
CA GLY A 66 13.64 8.51 -9.10
C GLY A 66 13.25 8.91 -7.68
N ALA A 67 12.80 10.14 -7.44
CA ALA A 67 12.40 10.54 -6.09
C ALA A 67 11.14 9.79 -5.62
N PRO A 68 11.12 9.22 -4.39
CA PRO A 68 9.97 8.49 -3.85
C PRO A 68 8.66 9.29 -3.92
N SER A 69 8.70 10.59 -3.61
CA SER A 69 7.53 11.48 -3.65
C SER A 69 6.85 11.57 -5.01
N MET A 70 7.55 11.22 -6.09
CA MET A 70 7.01 11.24 -7.44
C MET A 70 6.00 10.11 -7.68
N LEU A 71 5.98 9.05 -6.87
CA LEU A 71 5.01 7.96 -6.98
C LEU A 71 3.57 8.48 -6.88
N SER A 72 3.27 9.34 -5.90
CA SER A 72 1.94 9.97 -5.79
C SER A 72 1.83 11.26 -6.59
N THR A 73 2.87 12.10 -6.57
CA THR A 73 2.84 13.42 -7.21
C THR A 73 2.61 13.34 -8.71
N ARG A 74 3.20 12.34 -9.39
CA ARG A 74 3.04 12.17 -10.83
C ARG A 74 1.61 11.78 -11.21
N ILE A 75 0.94 10.97 -10.40
CA ILE A 75 -0.48 10.64 -10.57
C ILE A 75 -1.31 11.91 -10.47
N SER A 76 -1.15 12.67 -9.37
CA SER A 76 -1.86 13.93 -9.14
C SER A 76 -1.63 14.94 -10.26
N TYR A 77 -0.38 15.04 -10.75
CA TYR A 77 -0.02 15.91 -11.86
C TYR A 77 -0.70 15.47 -13.17
N TYR A 78 -0.62 14.19 -13.52
CA TYR A 78 -1.14 13.67 -14.79
C TYR A 78 -2.67 13.80 -14.91
N PHE A 79 -3.39 13.50 -13.83
CA PHE A 79 -4.86 13.58 -13.81
C PHE A 79 -5.42 14.96 -13.40
N ASP A 80 -4.53 15.93 -13.13
CA ASP A 80 -4.86 17.27 -12.66
C ASP A 80 -5.67 17.28 -11.35
N TRP A 81 -5.26 16.47 -10.37
CA TRP A 81 -5.90 16.40 -9.06
C TRP A 81 -5.26 17.33 -8.03
N LYS A 82 -6.10 17.92 -7.18
CA LYS A 82 -5.73 18.98 -6.23
C LYS A 82 -5.85 18.57 -4.76
N GLY A 83 -6.16 17.32 -4.47
CA GLY A 83 -6.22 16.81 -3.10
C GLY A 83 -4.83 16.50 -2.53
N PRO A 84 -4.76 15.98 -1.28
CA PRO A 84 -3.50 15.58 -0.66
C PRO A 84 -2.78 14.51 -1.49
N SER A 85 -1.48 14.63 -1.68
CA SER A 85 -0.67 13.69 -2.47
C SER A 85 0.56 13.30 -1.67
N LEU A 86 0.65 12.05 -1.23
CA LEU A 86 1.73 11.61 -0.32
C LEU A 86 2.14 10.16 -0.54
N VAL A 87 3.38 9.88 -0.14
CA VAL A 87 4.00 8.56 -0.21
C VAL A 87 4.38 8.14 1.20
N LEU A 88 4.11 6.89 1.55
CA LEU A 88 4.32 6.33 2.87
C LEU A 88 5.24 5.13 2.77
N ASP A 89 6.20 5.07 3.68
CA ASP A 89 7.04 3.91 3.90
C ASP A 89 6.93 3.49 5.36
N THR A 90 6.25 2.37 5.56
CA THR A 90 6.13 1.64 6.83
C THR A 90 6.46 0.16 6.59
N ALA A 91 7.37 -0.11 5.64
CA ALA A 91 7.68 -1.45 5.16
C ALA A 91 6.43 -2.20 4.67
N CYS A 92 6.18 -3.41 5.18
CA CYS A 92 5.14 -4.33 4.69
C CYS A 92 3.71 -3.78 4.85
N SER A 93 3.46 -2.83 5.76
CA SER A 93 2.13 -2.25 5.99
C SER A 93 1.83 -1.01 5.14
N SER A 94 2.76 -0.57 4.29
CA SER A 94 2.69 0.75 3.62
C SER A 94 1.40 0.97 2.82
N SER A 95 0.93 -0.04 2.08
CA SER A 95 -0.31 0.07 1.31
C SER A 95 -1.56 0.17 2.20
N LEU A 96 -1.61 -0.56 3.30
CA LEU A 96 -2.74 -0.51 4.25
C LEU A 96 -2.75 0.80 5.06
N ILE A 97 -1.58 1.36 5.39
CA ILE A 97 -1.52 2.69 6.03
C ILE A 97 -1.89 3.79 5.03
N ALA A 98 -1.52 3.65 3.75
CA ALA A 98 -2.02 4.54 2.70
C ALA A 98 -3.55 4.49 2.58
N LEU A 99 -4.14 3.30 2.64
CA LEU A 99 -5.59 3.10 2.69
C LEU A 99 -6.22 3.76 3.93
N HIS A 100 -5.63 3.56 5.11
CA HIS A 100 -6.11 4.17 6.35
C HIS A 100 -6.15 5.70 6.25
N LEU A 101 -5.06 6.33 5.76
CA LEU A 101 -5.01 7.78 5.62
C LEU A 101 -5.97 8.30 4.54
N ALA A 102 -6.16 7.57 3.45
CA ALA A 102 -7.15 7.91 2.43
C ALA A 102 -8.58 7.90 2.99
N VAL A 103 -8.93 6.87 3.79
CA VAL A 103 -10.22 6.78 4.48
C VAL A 103 -10.40 7.95 5.46
N GLN A 104 -9.38 8.28 6.25
CA GLN A 104 -9.43 9.40 7.19
C GLN A 104 -9.62 10.75 6.49
N ALA A 105 -8.92 10.99 5.37
CA ALA A 105 -9.06 12.22 4.60
C ALA A 105 -10.45 12.35 3.97
N LEU A 106 -11.02 11.25 3.46
CA LEU A 106 -12.39 11.22 3.00
C LEU A 106 -13.39 11.52 4.12
N GLN A 107 -13.22 10.94 5.31
CA GLN A 107 -14.11 11.20 6.44
C GLN A 107 -14.04 12.64 6.93
N LYS A 108 -12.84 13.25 6.92
CA LYS A 108 -12.62 14.66 7.31
C LYS A 108 -13.06 15.66 6.25
N GLY A 109 -13.24 15.24 5.01
CA GLY A 109 -13.57 16.12 3.89
C GLY A 109 -12.36 16.80 3.25
N ASP A 110 -11.14 16.36 3.56
CA ASP A 110 -9.90 16.87 2.93
C ASP A 110 -9.85 16.52 1.43
N CYS A 111 -10.59 15.50 1.01
CA CYS A 111 -10.81 15.11 -0.38
C CYS A 111 -12.24 14.60 -0.63
N SER A 112 -12.70 14.67 -1.88
CA SER A 112 -14.00 14.13 -2.32
C SER A 112 -13.91 12.70 -2.85
N MET A 113 -12.72 12.33 -3.33
CA MET A 113 -12.34 11.00 -3.78
C MET A 113 -10.89 10.77 -3.37
N ALA A 114 -10.49 9.52 -3.12
CA ALA A 114 -9.10 9.19 -2.83
C ALA A 114 -8.67 7.95 -3.61
N VAL A 115 -7.42 7.96 -4.06
CA VAL A 115 -6.72 6.78 -4.57
C VAL A 115 -5.79 6.30 -3.46
N ALA A 116 -5.98 5.07 -3.02
CA ALA A 116 -5.00 4.36 -2.19
C ALA A 116 -4.30 3.34 -3.07
N ALA A 117 -2.98 3.42 -3.16
CA ALA A 117 -2.18 2.57 -4.03
C ALA A 117 -0.96 1.99 -3.30
N GLY A 118 -0.44 0.89 -3.81
CA GLY A 118 0.79 0.26 -3.33
C GLY A 118 1.65 -0.19 -4.50
N SER A 119 2.97 -0.02 -4.40
CA SER A 119 3.93 -0.55 -5.37
C SER A 119 5.13 -1.20 -4.70
N SER A 120 5.57 -2.33 -5.26
CA SER A 120 6.80 -3.03 -4.89
C SER A 120 7.35 -3.72 -6.13
N LEU A 121 8.49 -3.27 -6.62
CA LEU A 121 9.29 -3.96 -7.64
C LEU A 121 10.66 -4.29 -7.06
N ILE A 122 11.25 -5.40 -7.49
CA ILE A 122 12.53 -5.91 -7.06
C ILE A 122 13.49 -5.81 -8.23
N LEU A 123 14.24 -4.72 -8.28
CA LEU A 123 15.13 -4.39 -9.40
C LEU A 123 16.60 -4.61 -9.03
N SER A 124 16.90 -4.77 -7.74
CA SER A 124 18.23 -5.13 -7.24
C SER A 124 18.21 -6.45 -6.44
N VAL A 125 19.35 -7.14 -6.45
CA VAL A 125 19.60 -8.32 -5.61
C VAL A 125 19.86 -7.95 -4.14
N ASP A 126 20.18 -6.69 -3.83
CA ASP A 126 20.62 -6.28 -2.49
C ASP A 126 19.58 -6.57 -1.42
N GLY A 127 18.29 -6.38 -1.73
CA GLY A 127 17.21 -6.72 -0.83
C GLY A 127 17.06 -8.23 -0.60
N TYR A 128 17.36 -9.07 -1.60
CA TYR A 128 17.41 -10.52 -1.40
C TYR A 128 18.57 -10.91 -0.49
N VAL A 129 19.75 -10.32 -0.70
CA VAL A 129 20.94 -10.60 0.12
C VAL A 129 20.70 -10.18 1.57
N SER A 130 20.20 -8.97 1.82
CA SER A 130 19.97 -8.47 3.18
C SER A 130 18.90 -9.27 3.93
N SER A 131 17.76 -9.58 3.30
CA SER A 131 16.72 -10.41 3.90
C SER A 131 17.17 -11.86 4.14
N SER A 132 18.03 -12.41 3.28
CA SER A 132 18.62 -13.75 3.48
C SER A 132 19.60 -13.76 4.65
N GLN A 133 20.46 -12.74 4.77
CA GLN A 133 21.38 -12.60 5.91
C GLN A 133 20.64 -12.40 7.24
N ALA A 134 19.44 -11.80 7.19
CA ALA A 134 18.55 -11.66 8.34
C ALA A 134 17.74 -12.95 8.65
N ASN A 135 17.94 -14.05 7.90
CA ASN A 135 17.18 -15.30 8.01
C ASN A 135 15.66 -15.12 7.90
N MET A 136 15.20 -14.17 7.08
CA MET A 136 13.77 -13.90 6.92
C MET A 136 13.17 -14.64 5.72
N MET A 137 14.00 -15.10 4.79
CA MET A 137 13.55 -15.72 3.54
C MET A 137 13.51 -17.24 3.62
N SER A 138 12.48 -17.83 2.99
CA SER A 138 12.42 -19.28 2.75
C SER A 138 13.48 -19.70 1.73
N PRO A 139 14.33 -20.71 2.03
CA PRO A 139 15.23 -21.32 1.05
C PRO A 139 14.50 -21.95 -0.14
N SER A 140 13.23 -22.32 0.03
CA SER A 140 12.39 -22.87 -1.04
C SER A 140 11.79 -21.80 -1.95
N GLY A 141 11.92 -20.52 -1.59
CA GLY A 141 11.31 -19.40 -2.31
C GLY A 141 9.78 -19.39 -2.25
N ARG A 142 9.18 -20.01 -1.22
CA ARG A 142 7.72 -20.08 -1.01
C ARG A 142 7.39 -19.69 0.42
N SER A 143 6.32 -18.93 0.60
CA SER A 143 5.76 -18.66 1.93
C SER A 143 4.80 -19.80 2.31
N HIS A 144 5.19 -20.63 3.28
CA HIS A 144 4.37 -21.75 3.77
C HIS A 144 3.52 -21.31 4.97
N MET A 145 2.57 -20.40 4.70
CA MET A 145 1.70 -19.81 5.72
C MET A 145 0.95 -20.88 6.53
N TRP A 146 1.09 -20.84 7.87
CA TRP A 146 0.50 -21.78 8.84
C TRP A 146 0.89 -23.25 8.67
N ASP A 147 1.90 -23.56 7.85
CA ASP A 147 2.42 -24.91 7.71
C ASP A 147 3.48 -25.20 8.77
N GLU A 148 3.63 -26.47 9.18
CA GLU A 148 4.74 -26.88 10.06
C GLU A 148 6.12 -26.62 9.41
N ALA A 149 6.18 -26.62 8.08
CA ALA A 149 7.35 -26.31 7.27
C ALA A 149 7.57 -24.79 7.04
N ALA A 150 6.87 -23.91 7.75
CA ALA A 150 7.13 -22.46 7.72
C ALA A 150 8.62 -22.15 8.00
N ASP A 151 9.33 -21.65 7.00
CA ASP A 151 10.79 -21.43 7.02
C ASP A 151 11.20 -20.03 6.52
N GLY A 152 10.25 -19.10 6.42
CA GLY A 152 10.46 -17.74 5.95
C GLY A 152 9.48 -17.34 4.83
N TYR A 153 9.58 -16.08 4.39
CA TYR A 153 8.74 -15.58 3.31
C TYR A 153 9.45 -15.58 1.95
N ALA A 154 8.66 -15.60 0.88
CA ALA A 154 9.12 -15.33 -0.48
C ALA A 154 8.85 -13.87 -0.86
N ARG A 155 9.82 -13.20 -1.49
CA ARG A 155 9.61 -11.84 -2.00
C ARG A 155 8.78 -11.88 -3.27
N GLY A 156 7.86 -10.92 -3.40
CA GLY A 156 7.02 -10.75 -4.59
C GLY A 156 7.02 -9.31 -5.09
N GLU A 157 6.62 -9.15 -6.34
CA GLU A 157 6.40 -7.86 -6.98
C GLU A 157 4.90 -7.64 -7.18
N GLY A 158 4.48 -6.37 -7.15
CA GLY A 158 3.08 -6.03 -7.38
C GLY A 158 2.83 -4.53 -7.36
N VAL A 159 1.82 -4.12 -8.11
CA VAL A 159 1.27 -2.77 -8.10
C VAL A 159 -0.25 -2.88 -8.04
N ALA A 160 -0.88 -2.16 -7.12
CA ALA A 160 -2.33 -2.18 -6.94
C ALA A 160 -2.84 -0.78 -6.57
N ALA A 161 -4.07 -0.48 -6.97
CA ALA A 161 -4.77 0.73 -6.55
C ALA A 161 -6.25 0.43 -6.28
N VAL A 162 -6.84 1.17 -5.36
CA VAL A 162 -8.28 1.20 -5.10
C VAL A 162 -8.78 2.64 -5.12
N ILE A 163 -9.96 2.84 -5.72
CA ILE A 163 -10.64 4.13 -5.78
C ILE A 163 -11.68 4.18 -4.66
N LEU A 164 -11.64 5.26 -3.87
CA LEU A 164 -12.41 5.38 -2.64
C LEU A 164 -13.24 6.66 -2.66
N LYS A 165 -14.50 6.54 -2.23
CA LYS A 165 -15.41 7.65 -1.94
C LYS A 165 -16.15 7.36 -0.64
N ARG A 166 -16.70 8.40 -0.01
CA ARG A 166 -17.69 8.19 1.05
C ARG A 166 -18.89 7.46 0.44
N LEU A 167 -19.45 6.49 1.16
CA LEU A 167 -20.59 5.69 0.67
C LEU A 167 -21.75 6.57 0.20
N SER A 168 -22.05 7.64 0.94
CA SER A 168 -23.11 8.60 0.57
C SER A 168 -22.84 9.30 -0.76
N ASP A 169 -21.58 9.62 -1.06
CA ASP A 169 -21.20 10.26 -2.33
C ASP A 169 -21.23 9.27 -3.49
N ALA A 170 -20.78 8.02 -3.27
CA ALA A 170 -20.86 6.97 -4.28
C ALA A 170 -22.32 6.67 -4.66
N VAL A 171 -23.22 6.58 -3.66
CA VAL A 171 -24.65 6.39 -3.90
C VAL A 171 -25.28 7.60 -4.60
N ARG A 172 -24.94 8.82 -4.18
CA ARG A 172 -25.43 10.06 -4.82
C ARG A 172 -25.03 10.13 -6.29
N ASP A 173 -23.79 9.77 -6.59
CA ASP A 173 -23.21 9.91 -7.92
C ASP A 173 -23.54 8.71 -8.83
N GLY A 174 -24.17 7.67 -8.27
CA GLY A 174 -24.58 6.47 -9.00
C GLY A 174 -23.41 5.56 -9.37
N ASP A 175 -22.32 5.59 -8.58
CA ASP A 175 -21.12 4.80 -8.83
C ASP A 175 -21.37 3.32 -8.50
N GLN A 176 -20.63 2.44 -9.18
CA GLN A 176 -20.54 1.04 -8.78
C GLN A 176 -19.78 0.91 -7.45
N ILE A 177 -20.34 0.16 -6.51
CA ILE A 177 -19.73 -0.09 -5.20
C ILE A 177 -19.36 -1.57 -5.11
N ASP A 178 -18.07 -1.88 -5.20
CA ASP A 178 -17.57 -3.26 -5.11
C ASP A 178 -17.53 -3.76 -3.66
N ALA A 179 -17.20 -2.89 -2.70
CA ALA A 179 -17.13 -3.20 -1.27
C ALA A 179 -17.24 -1.93 -0.40
N VAL A 180 -17.46 -2.12 0.90
CA VAL A 180 -17.50 -1.04 1.90
C VAL A 180 -16.46 -1.28 2.98
N ILE A 181 -15.57 -0.30 3.19
CA ILE A 181 -14.63 -0.30 4.31
C ILE A 181 -15.36 0.21 5.55
N ARG A 182 -15.58 -0.69 6.51
CA ARG A 182 -16.31 -0.37 7.75
C ARG A 182 -15.47 0.42 8.75
N ALA A 183 -14.21 0.04 8.91
CA ALA A 183 -13.22 0.74 9.71
C ALA A 183 -11.81 0.34 9.26
N THR A 184 -10.83 1.14 9.65
CA THR A 184 -9.40 0.82 9.55
C THR A 184 -8.74 1.23 10.87
N GLY A 185 -7.64 0.58 11.23
CA GLY A 185 -6.87 0.89 12.43
C GLY A 185 -5.38 0.76 12.18
N VAL A 186 -4.59 1.50 12.97
CA VAL A 186 -3.12 1.43 12.96
C VAL A 186 -2.63 1.54 14.40
N ASN A 187 -1.67 0.70 14.79
CA ASN A 187 -0.91 0.84 16.04
C ASN A 187 0.56 0.42 15.82
N CYS A 188 1.30 0.24 16.90
CA CYS A 188 2.70 -0.18 16.87
C CYS A 188 2.93 -1.22 17.98
N ASP A 189 3.78 -2.21 17.71
CA ASP A 189 4.12 -3.29 18.64
C ASP A 189 4.76 -2.79 19.95
N GLY A 190 5.35 -1.60 19.93
CA GLY A 190 6.03 -1.01 21.08
C GLY A 190 7.32 -1.75 21.43
N ARG A 191 7.55 -1.99 22.73
CA ARG A 191 8.77 -2.66 23.21
C ARG A 191 8.58 -4.18 23.23
N THR A 192 9.26 -4.86 22.32
CA THR A 192 9.33 -6.34 22.23
C THR A 192 10.74 -6.84 22.55
N LYS A 193 11.00 -8.17 22.45
CA LYS A 193 12.32 -8.75 22.75
C LYS A 193 13.39 -8.40 21.71
N SER A 194 12.98 -8.07 20.49
CA SER A 194 13.83 -7.60 19.39
C SER A 194 13.00 -6.66 18.53
N LEU A 195 13.62 -5.62 17.94
CA LEU A 195 12.94 -4.60 17.14
C LEU A 195 12.03 -5.18 16.03
N THR A 196 12.40 -6.33 15.47
CA THR A 196 11.69 -6.99 14.37
C THR A 196 10.75 -8.11 14.82
N MET A 197 10.61 -8.34 16.13
CA MET A 197 9.74 -9.37 16.68
C MET A 197 8.30 -8.84 16.82
N PRO A 198 7.30 -9.52 16.23
CA PRO A 198 5.91 -9.09 16.31
C PRO A 198 5.33 -9.22 17.73
N ASN A 199 4.25 -8.47 18.00
CA ASN A 199 3.54 -8.51 19.28
C ASN A 199 2.07 -8.93 19.12
N GLY A 200 1.75 -10.18 19.45
CA GLY A 200 0.39 -10.71 19.35
C GLY A 200 -0.65 -9.96 20.20
N LEU A 201 -0.26 -9.39 21.34
CA LEU A 201 -1.17 -8.57 22.15
C LEU A 201 -1.53 -7.26 21.43
N ALA A 202 -0.53 -6.59 20.86
CA ALA A 202 -0.75 -5.36 20.08
C ALA A 202 -1.62 -5.63 18.85
N GLN A 203 -1.42 -6.77 18.16
CA GLN A 203 -2.28 -7.19 17.05
C GLN A 203 -3.72 -7.47 17.51
N GLY A 204 -3.91 -8.16 18.63
CA GLY A 204 -5.23 -8.42 19.21
C GLY A 204 -5.96 -7.14 19.62
N GLU A 205 -5.26 -6.18 20.22
CA GLU A 205 -5.78 -4.85 20.55
C GLU A 205 -6.15 -4.06 19.30
N LEU A 206 -5.34 -4.13 18.24
CA LEU A 206 -5.64 -3.48 16.96
C LEU A 206 -6.92 -4.04 16.33
N ILE A 207 -7.04 -5.36 16.28
CA ILE A 207 -8.25 -6.03 15.74
C ILE A 207 -9.47 -5.63 16.56
N SER A 208 -9.39 -5.72 17.89
CA SER A 208 -10.51 -5.42 18.79
C SER A 208 -10.96 -3.96 18.68
N SER A 209 -10.02 -3.02 18.69
CA SER A 209 -10.31 -1.59 18.56
C SER A 209 -10.86 -1.23 17.18
N THR A 210 -10.41 -1.90 16.11
CA THR A 210 -10.91 -1.67 14.75
C THR A 210 -12.34 -2.19 14.59
N TYR A 211 -12.67 -3.35 15.16
CA TYR A 211 -14.05 -3.84 15.22
C TYR A 211 -14.95 -2.88 16.01
N ALA A 212 -14.50 -2.43 17.18
CA ALA A 212 -15.24 -1.47 17.98
C ALA A 212 -15.49 -0.14 17.23
N ALA A 213 -14.50 0.36 16.49
CA ALA A 213 -14.65 1.55 15.64
C ALA A 213 -15.67 1.35 14.49
N ALA A 214 -15.83 0.11 14.01
CA ALA A 214 -16.88 -0.26 13.06
C ALA A 214 -18.28 -0.44 13.70
N GLY A 215 -18.38 -0.37 15.04
CA GLY A 215 -19.58 -0.71 15.79
C GLY A 215 -19.90 -2.21 15.78
N LEU A 216 -18.88 -3.06 15.69
CA LEU A 216 -18.98 -4.52 15.60
C LEU A 216 -18.29 -5.19 16.80
N ASP A 217 -18.72 -6.40 17.15
CA ASP A 217 -18.08 -7.24 18.18
C ASP A 217 -17.52 -8.53 17.57
N PRO A 218 -16.19 -8.76 17.54
CA PRO A 218 -15.62 -9.98 16.97
C PRO A 218 -16.00 -11.24 17.77
N LEU A 219 -16.51 -11.12 18.99
CA LEU A 219 -17.00 -12.26 19.76
C LEU A 219 -18.45 -12.62 19.42
N ASN A 220 -19.24 -11.69 18.88
CA ASN A 220 -20.60 -11.91 18.42
C ASN A 220 -20.62 -12.66 17.06
N PRO A 221 -21.23 -13.86 16.96
CA PRO A 221 -21.27 -14.62 15.72
C PRO A 221 -21.86 -13.87 14.51
N ALA A 222 -22.75 -12.89 14.74
CA ALA A 222 -23.36 -12.09 13.66
C ALA A 222 -22.41 -11.03 13.08
N ASP A 223 -21.41 -10.59 13.86
CA ASP A 223 -20.47 -9.54 13.49
C ASP A 223 -19.11 -10.10 13.04
N ARG A 224 -18.85 -11.39 13.31
CA ARG A 224 -17.61 -12.08 12.91
C ARG A 224 -17.42 -12.06 11.41
N CYS A 225 -16.20 -11.76 10.97
CA CYS A 225 -15.80 -11.93 9.59
C CYS A 225 -15.93 -13.40 9.17
N GLN A 226 -16.48 -13.62 7.97
CA GLN A 226 -16.57 -14.96 7.37
C GLN A 226 -15.21 -15.42 6.80
N PHE A 227 -14.33 -14.46 6.53
CA PHE A 227 -13.00 -14.66 5.97
C PHE A 227 -12.02 -13.69 6.62
N PHE A 228 -10.81 -14.17 6.91
CA PHE A 228 -9.72 -13.38 7.48
C PHE A 228 -8.48 -13.55 6.61
N GLU A 229 -8.13 -12.49 5.87
CA GLU A 229 -6.87 -12.42 5.13
C GLU A 229 -5.76 -11.98 6.09
N ALA A 230 -4.95 -12.92 6.56
CA ALA A 230 -3.88 -12.65 7.52
C ALA A 230 -2.61 -12.14 6.81
N HIS A 231 -1.70 -11.54 7.58
CA HIS A 231 -0.38 -11.15 7.06
C HIS A 231 0.44 -12.36 6.58
N GLY A 232 0.40 -13.46 7.35
CA GLY A 232 0.73 -14.81 6.89
C GLY A 232 2.06 -14.95 6.15
N THR A 233 3.15 -14.52 6.76
CA THR A 233 4.45 -14.47 6.08
C THR A 233 5.11 -15.85 5.94
N GLY A 234 4.58 -16.91 6.56
CA GLY A 234 5.21 -18.23 6.54
C GLY A 234 6.40 -18.31 7.47
N THR A 235 6.36 -17.57 8.59
CA THR A 235 7.44 -17.56 9.58
C THR A 235 6.99 -18.28 10.85
N GLN A 236 7.82 -19.16 11.41
CA GLN A 236 7.43 -19.96 12.59
C GLN A 236 6.94 -19.12 13.76
N PHE A 237 7.55 -17.96 14.01
CA PHE A 237 7.15 -17.09 15.12
C PHE A 237 5.98 -16.16 14.78
N GLY A 238 5.85 -15.73 13.52
CA GLY A 238 4.78 -14.81 13.11
C GLY A 238 3.44 -15.50 12.86
N ASP A 239 3.48 -16.79 12.51
CA ASP A 239 2.30 -17.57 12.13
C ASP A 239 1.61 -18.26 13.33
N THR A 240 2.26 -18.32 14.50
CA THR A 240 1.76 -18.92 15.75
C THR A 240 1.18 -17.89 16.72
#